data_AF-A0A4Q2Y987-F1
#
_entry.id   AF-A0A4Q2Y987-F1
#
_cell.length_a   1.000
_cell.length_b   1.000
_cell.length_c   1.000
_cell.angle_alpha   90.00
_cell.angle_beta   90.00
_cell.angle_gamma   90.00
#
_symmetry.space_group_name_H-M   'P 1'
#
loop_
_entity.id
_entity.type
_entity.pdbx_description
1 polymer ?
#
loop_
_entity_poly.entity_id
_entity_poly.type
_entity_poly.pdbx_seq_one_letter_code
_entity_poly.pdbx_strand_id
1 'polypeptide(L)'
;MKKRPLKNVAASVRERLSMLRRESGRDYQGLMIQYALERLLHRLSVSSHRERFLLKGAMLFTIWQGAPHRMTRDLDLLGLGDASIGTLVEVFRGICVQSVQDDGMIFDAASVKGTEIRAEARYVGVRITLTALLDSARLPLQIDVGFGDDFRGVPDEVTMPSLLDMPAPQLRAYRRETVIAEKFEAMVTLGLQNSRLKDYFDLWFLGHRFAFDGAVLAASVVGTFARRQTRLPEGIPRGLTSQYSSDPAHLTAWNSFWRKTGIKEEKPSLEAVVQFIVEFLGPVIQAAGSSGKFRGTWAPGGPWQDGG
;
A
#
# COMPACT_ATOMS: atom_id res chain seq x y z
N MET A 1 -8.82 49.60 10.72
CA MET A 1 -8.44 48.17 10.90
C MET A 1 -8.34 47.53 9.53
N LYS A 2 -7.14 47.14 9.06
CA LYS A 2 -6.98 46.41 7.80
C LYS A 2 -7.55 45.00 7.97
N LYS A 3 -8.62 44.66 7.23
CA LYS A 3 -9.09 43.28 7.10
C LYS A 3 -7.89 42.42 6.67
N ARG A 4 -7.47 41.46 7.51
CA ARG A 4 -6.53 40.41 7.08
C ARG A 4 -7.12 39.78 5.80
N PRO A 5 -6.34 39.57 4.73
CA PRO A 5 -6.88 38.95 3.54
C PRO A 5 -7.42 37.57 3.92
N LEU A 6 -8.60 37.20 3.40
CA LEU A 6 -9.10 35.83 3.43
C LEU A 6 -7.97 34.94 2.89
N LYS A 7 -7.36 34.14 3.77
CA LYS A 7 -6.21 33.30 3.45
C LYS A 7 -6.75 32.19 2.53
N ASN A 8 -6.51 32.28 1.23
CA ASN A 8 -6.87 31.21 0.30
C ASN A 8 -5.97 30.00 0.59
N VAL A 9 -6.46 29.09 1.44
CA VAL A 9 -5.71 27.92 1.91
C VAL A 9 -5.34 27.03 0.73
N ALA A 10 -6.26 26.82 -0.22
CA ALA A 10 -6.02 26.00 -1.40
C ALA A 10 -4.87 26.56 -2.27
N ALA A 11 -4.81 27.88 -2.48
CA ALA A 11 -3.71 28.51 -3.19
C ALA A 11 -2.37 28.36 -2.45
N SER A 12 -2.37 28.53 -1.12
CA SER A 12 -1.19 28.32 -0.28
C SER A 12 -0.69 26.87 -0.33
N VAL A 13 -1.60 25.90 -0.30
CA VAL A 13 -1.27 24.47 -0.44
C VAL A 13 -0.63 24.20 -1.81
N ARG A 14 -1.20 24.72 -2.91
CA ARG A 14 -0.62 24.55 -4.26
C ARG A 14 0.80 25.12 -4.34
N GLU A 15 1.02 26.29 -3.78
CA GLU A 15 2.36 26.90 -3.74
C GLU A 15 3.35 26.02 -2.97
N ARG A 16 2.96 25.49 -1.81
CA ARG A 16 3.78 24.58 -0.99
C ARG A 16 4.09 23.27 -1.70
N LEU A 17 3.10 22.67 -2.38
CA LEU A 17 3.34 21.49 -3.21
C LEU A 17 4.27 21.80 -4.40
N SER A 18 4.20 23.00 -4.96
CA SER A 18 5.09 23.45 -6.04
C SER A 18 6.53 23.68 -5.55
N MET A 19 6.72 24.16 -4.32
CA MET A 19 8.04 24.20 -3.67
C MET A 19 8.57 22.79 -3.45
N LEU A 20 7.78 21.89 -2.84
CA LEU A 20 8.18 20.51 -2.61
C LEU A 20 8.54 19.77 -3.91
N ARG A 21 7.82 20.04 -5.00
CA ARG A 21 8.15 19.54 -6.35
C ARG A 21 9.56 19.95 -6.78
N ARG A 22 9.91 21.23 -6.60
CA ARG A 22 11.22 21.78 -7.00
C ARG A 22 12.36 21.17 -6.17
N GLU A 23 12.14 20.98 -4.87
CA GLU A 23 13.13 20.41 -3.96
C GLU A 23 13.34 18.90 -4.18
N SER A 24 12.26 18.15 -4.33
CA SER A 24 12.33 16.69 -4.45
C SER A 24 12.48 16.16 -5.88
N GLY A 25 12.15 16.97 -6.89
CA GLY A 25 12.08 16.55 -8.29
C GLY A 25 10.92 15.59 -8.61
N ARG A 26 9.98 15.40 -7.68
CA ARG A 26 8.82 14.51 -7.83
C ARG A 26 7.79 15.08 -8.80
N ASP A 27 6.99 14.22 -9.42
CA ASP A 27 5.89 14.64 -10.27
C ASP A 27 4.83 15.45 -9.50
N TYR A 28 4.42 16.59 -10.07
CA TYR A 28 3.51 17.52 -9.41
C TYR A 28 2.10 16.95 -9.23
N GLN A 29 1.61 16.24 -10.25
CA GLN A 29 0.30 15.62 -10.20
C GLN A 29 0.29 14.52 -9.12
N GLY A 30 1.34 13.71 -9.05
CA GLY A 30 1.55 12.73 -7.99
C GLY A 30 1.55 13.34 -6.58
N LEU A 31 2.20 14.50 -6.39
CA LEU A 31 2.16 15.23 -5.11
C LEU A 31 0.75 15.71 -4.74
N MET A 32 -0.01 16.24 -5.71
CA MET A 32 -1.39 16.66 -5.46
C MET A 32 -2.31 15.47 -5.13
N ILE A 33 -2.16 14.34 -5.82
CA ILE A 33 -2.92 13.12 -5.53
C ILE A 33 -2.55 12.57 -4.15
N GLN A 34 -1.26 12.49 -3.81
CA GLN A 34 -0.82 12.07 -2.49
C GLN A 34 -1.42 12.96 -1.39
N TYR A 35 -1.36 14.28 -1.56
CA TYR A 35 -1.96 15.23 -0.63
C TYR A 35 -3.47 14.99 -0.49
N ALA A 36 -4.18 14.83 -1.61
CA ALA A 36 -5.62 14.58 -1.58
C ALA A 36 -5.99 13.27 -0.87
N LEU A 37 -5.26 12.18 -1.11
CA LEU A 37 -5.47 10.90 -0.42
C LEU A 37 -5.17 11.00 1.09
N GLU A 38 -4.09 11.70 1.45
CA GLU A 38 -3.74 11.95 2.85
C GLU A 38 -4.82 12.78 3.58
N ARG A 39 -5.36 13.82 2.94
CA ARG A 39 -6.44 14.64 3.49
C ARG A 39 -7.78 13.90 3.56
N LEU A 40 -8.04 12.96 2.65
CA LEU A 40 -9.17 12.04 2.73
C LEU A 40 -9.01 11.06 3.91
N LEU A 41 -7.80 10.51 4.09
CA LEU A 41 -7.47 9.65 5.23
C LEU A 41 -7.56 10.40 6.56
N HIS A 42 -7.19 11.68 6.61
CA HIS A 42 -7.38 12.50 7.81
C HIS A 42 -8.87 12.61 8.17
N ARG A 43 -9.74 12.91 7.19
CA ARG A 43 -11.20 12.90 7.38
C ARG A 43 -11.71 11.55 7.85
N LEU A 44 -11.26 10.45 7.25
CA LEU A 44 -11.58 9.09 7.72
C LEU A 44 -11.16 8.89 9.19
N SER A 45 -9.95 9.31 9.56
CA SER A 45 -9.39 9.12 10.91
C SER A 45 -10.16 9.83 12.02
N VAL A 46 -10.85 10.93 11.71
CA VAL A 46 -11.66 11.69 12.69
C VAL A 46 -13.17 11.45 12.52
N SER A 47 -13.55 10.54 11.62
CA SER A 47 -14.95 10.16 11.39
C SER A 47 -15.38 9.00 12.29
N SER A 48 -16.69 8.80 12.41
CA SER A 48 -17.27 7.61 13.06
C SER A 48 -16.96 6.29 12.32
N HIS A 49 -16.38 6.36 11.11
CA HIS A 49 -16.03 5.21 10.30
C HIS A 49 -14.57 4.77 10.45
N ARG A 50 -13.76 5.44 11.28
CA ARG A 50 -12.35 5.09 11.52
C ARG A 50 -12.14 3.59 11.75
N GLU A 51 -12.92 2.99 12.65
CA GLU A 51 -12.77 1.58 13.04
C GLU A 51 -13.26 0.59 11.98
N ARG A 52 -13.90 1.07 10.91
CA ARG A 52 -14.37 0.23 9.81
C ARG A 52 -13.29 -0.08 8.78
N PHE A 53 -12.13 0.59 8.83
CA PHE A 53 -11.12 0.42 7.80
C PHE A 53 -9.72 0.26 8.38
N LEU A 54 -8.92 -0.60 7.75
CA LEU A 54 -7.48 -0.65 7.96
C LEU A 54 -6.78 -0.19 6.69
N LEU A 55 -5.77 0.67 6.84
CA LEU A 55 -4.91 1.08 5.74
C LEU A 55 -4.05 -0.11 5.28
N LYS A 56 -4.00 -0.33 3.97
CA LYS A 56 -3.11 -1.29 3.34
C LYS A 56 -2.42 -0.75 2.09
N GLY A 57 -1.70 -1.62 1.39
CA GLY A 57 -1.11 -1.32 0.09
C GLY A 57 0.05 -0.32 0.16
N ALA A 58 0.24 0.44 -0.93
CA ALA A 58 1.46 1.21 -1.14
C ALA A 58 1.60 2.44 -0.23
N MET A 59 0.51 2.96 0.32
CA MET A 59 0.56 4.12 1.23
C MET A 59 1.23 3.81 2.57
N LEU A 60 1.31 2.53 2.96
CA LEU A 60 2.04 2.10 4.16
C LEU A 60 3.53 2.45 4.11
N PHE A 61 4.12 2.50 2.91
CA PHE A 61 5.53 2.83 2.76
C PHE A 61 5.83 4.28 3.17
N THR A 62 4.87 5.18 3.02
CA THR A 62 4.97 6.56 3.53
C THR A 62 5.01 6.59 5.05
N ILE A 63 4.30 5.69 5.74
CA ILE A 63 4.37 5.58 7.21
C ILE A 63 5.75 5.09 7.63
N TRP A 64 6.32 4.12 6.92
CA TRP A 64 7.56 3.48 7.35
C TRP A 64 8.84 4.26 7.01
N GLN A 65 8.80 5.19 6.06
CA GLN A 65 9.99 5.94 5.62
C GLN A 65 9.79 7.46 5.56
N GLY A 66 8.60 7.97 5.83
CA GLY A 66 8.26 9.39 5.66
C GLY A 66 8.04 9.82 4.21
N ALA A 67 8.38 8.97 3.23
CA ALA A 67 8.15 9.21 1.81
C ALA A 67 7.68 7.91 1.11
N PRO A 68 6.90 8.00 0.03
CA PRO A 68 6.57 6.83 -0.76
C PRO A 68 7.80 6.31 -1.51
N HIS A 69 8.02 5.00 -1.51
CA HIS A 69 9.12 4.37 -2.27
C HIS A 69 8.85 4.25 -3.77
N ARG A 70 7.58 4.40 -4.17
CA ARG A 70 7.13 4.58 -5.55
C ARG A 70 5.83 5.37 -5.57
N MET A 71 5.50 5.97 -6.71
CA MET A 71 4.22 6.66 -6.88
C MET A 71 3.04 5.71 -6.57
N THR A 72 2.11 6.16 -5.73
CA THR A 72 0.80 5.54 -5.51
C THR A 72 -0.29 6.53 -5.91
N ARG A 73 -1.23 6.07 -6.73
CA ARG A 73 -2.37 6.87 -7.21
C ARG A 73 -3.68 6.44 -6.58
N ASP A 74 -3.66 5.27 -5.96
CA ASP A 74 -4.81 4.62 -5.39
C ASP A 74 -4.59 4.48 -3.88
N LEU A 75 -5.70 4.43 -3.15
CA LEU A 75 -5.74 4.11 -1.73
C LEU A 75 -6.31 2.70 -1.57
N ASP A 76 -5.56 1.81 -0.94
CA ASP A 76 -6.04 0.46 -0.62
C ASP A 76 -6.48 0.39 0.85
N LEU A 77 -7.69 -0.08 1.11
CA LEU A 77 -8.22 -0.32 2.45
C LEU A 77 -8.70 -1.77 2.59
N LEU A 78 -8.61 -2.31 3.80
CA LEU A 78 -9.43 -3.44 4.23
C LEU A 78 -10.69 -2.90 4.90
N GLY A 79 -11.87 -3.26 4.40
CA GLY A 79 -13.14 -2.95 5.03
C GLY A 79 -13.56 -3.99 6.07
N LEU A 80 -14.13 -3.52 7.17
CA LEU A 80 -14.75 -4.33 8.23
C LEU A 80 -16.27 -4.11 8.23
N GLY A 81 -17.02 -5.21 8.34
CA GLY A 81 -18.49 -5.19 8.34
C GLY A 81 -19.09 -5.30 6.94
N ASP A 82 -20.18 -4.58 6.69
CA ASP A 82 -20.95 -4.67 5.43
C ASP A 82 -20.13 -4.20 4.22
N ALA A 83 -20.00 -5.11 3.25
CA ALA A 83 -19.27 -4.96 2.00
C ALA A 83 -20.14 -4.47 0.83
N SER A 84 -21.42 -4.16 1.05
CA SER A 84 -22.31 -3.71 0.00
C SER A 84 -21.85 -2.36 -0.59
N ILE A 85 -21.97 -2.24 -1.91
CA ILE A 85 -21.58 -1.03 -2.65
C ILE A 85 -22.34 0.20 -2.11
N GLY A 86 -23.64 0.06 -1.86
CA GLY A 86 -24.49 1.13 -1.34
C GLY A 86 -23.99 1.65 0.01
N THR A 87 -23.71 0.75 0.95
CA THR A 87 -23.17 1.12 2.26
C THR A 87 -21.83 1.84 2.15
N LEU A 88 -20.92 1.35 1.32
CA LEU A 88 -19.62 2.01 1.14
C LEU A 88 -19.75 3.39 0.47
N VAL A 89 -20.62 3.55 -0.52
CA VAL A 89 -20.87 4.85 -1.15
C VAL A 89 -21.35 5.86 -0.10
N GLU A 90 -22.29 5.49 0.78
CA GLU A 90 -22.77 6.38 1.84
C GLU A 90 -21.69 6.70 2.88
N VAL A 91 -20.87 5.72 3.25
CA VAL A 91 -19.71 5.94 4.13
C VAL A 91 -18.75 6.96 3.55
N PHE A 92 -18.37 6.80 2.27
CA PHE A 92 -17.43 7.72 1.63
C PHE A 92 -18.04 9.10 1.38
N ARG A 93 -19.36 9.20 1.14
CA ARG A 93 -20.07 10.49 1.15
C ARG A 93 -19.94 11.19 2.49
N GLY A 94 -20.15 10.47 3.59
CA GLY A 94 -19.95 10.97 4.95
C GLY A 94 -18.53 11.45 5.20
N ILE A 95 -17.52 10.67 4.77
CA ILE A 95 -16.10 11.04 4.88
C ILE A 95 -15.80 12.31 4.08
N CYS A 96 -16.34 12.47 2.86
CA CYS A 96 -16.12 13.66 2.03
C CYS A 96 -16.57 14.96 2.72
N VAL A 97 -17.64 14.91 3.51
CA VAL A 97 -18.23 16.07 4.21
C VAL A 97 -17.82 16.18 5.68
N GLN A 98 -16.93 15.30 6.15
CA GLN A 98 -16.41 15.34 7.52
C GLN A 98 -15.74 16.68 7.80
N SER A 99 -16.20 17.36 8.87
CA SER A 99 -15.65 18.64 9.29
C SER A 99 -14.23 18.47 9.82
N VAL A 100 -13.31 19.28 9.29
CA VAL A 100 -11.88 19.34 9.65
C VAL A 100 -11.39 20.78 9.57
N GLN A 101 -10.21 21.07 10.09
CA GLN A 101 -9.51 22.33 9.81
C GLN A 101 -9.34 22.50 8.29
N ASP A 102 -9.58 23.72 7.79
CA ASP A 102 -9.43 24.03 6.35
C ASP A 102 -8.02 23.66 5.87
N ASP A 103 -7.98 22.65 5.01
CA ASP A 103 -6.80 22.08 4.38
C ASP A 103 -6.77 22.36 2.86
N GLY A 104 -7.66 23.23 2.39
CA GLY A 104 -7.78 23.62 0.98
C GLY A 104 -8.39 22.56 0.07
N MET A 105 -8.81 21.41 0.60
CA MET A 105 -9.42 20.33 -0.17
C MET A 105 -10.94 20.38 -0.12
N ILE A 106 -11.58 20.22 -1.28
CA ILE A 106 -13.01 19.98 -1.41
C ILE A 106 -13.18 18.58 -1.98
N PHE A 107 -13.93 17.70 -1.30
CA PHE A 107 -14.28 16.38 -1.81
C PHE A 107 -15.73 16.38 -2.25
N ASP A 108 -15.98 16.12 -3.54
CA ASP A 108 -17.33 16.12 -4.10
C ASP A 108 -18.06 14.83 -3.70
N ALA A 109 -18.87 14.89 -2.64
CA ALA A 109 -19.67 13.76 -2.16
C ALA A 109 -20.68 13.25 -3.22
N ALA A 110 -21.19 14.12 -4.10
CA ALA A 110 -22.12 13.71 -5.15
C ALA A 110 -21.42 12.88 -6.24
N SER A 111 -20.11 13.05 -6.40
CA SER A 111 -19.30 12.28 -7.35
C SER A 111 -18.95 10.85 -6.90
N VAL A 112 -19.21 10.50 -5.63
CA VAL A 112 -18.87 9.18 -5.08
C VAL A 112 -19.64 8.08 -5.79
N LYS A 113 -18.91 7.13 -6.39
CA LYS A 113 -19.45 5.95 -7.07
C LYS A 113 -18.71 4.70 -6.64
N GLY A 114 -19.43 3.60 -6.52
CA GLY A 114 -18.86 2.30 -6.21
C GLY A 114 -19.10 1.28 -7.32
N THR A 115 -18.12 0.44 -7.58
CA THR A 115 -18.19 -0.68 -8.53
C THR A 115 -17.55 -1.91 -7.91
N GLU A 116 -18.14 -3.08 -8.13
CA GLU A 116 -17.53 -4.35 -7.74
C GLU A 116 -16.20 -4.54 -8.50
N ILE A 117 -15.16 -4.94 -7.78
CA ILE A 117 -13.91 -5.42 -8.37
C ILE A 117 -13.68 -6.85 -7.91
N ARG A 118 -13.42 -7.73 -8.88
CA ARG A 118 -13.03 -9.11 -8.59
C ARG A 118 -11.52 -9.18 -8.64
N ALA A 119 -10.89 -9.30 -7.47
CA ALA A 119 -9.47 -9.62 -7.42
C ALA A 119 -9.31 -11.12 -7.73
N GLU A 120 -8.78 -11.41 -8.93
CA GLU A 120 -8.25 -12.69 -9.43
C GLU A 120 -8.61 -13.95 -8.59
N ALA A 121 -9.90 -14.26 -8.62
CA ALA A 121 -10.55 -15.54 -8.29
C ALA A 121 -11.21 -15.77 -6.91
N ARG A 122 -11.02 -14.96 -5.84
CA ARG A 122 -11.66 -15.32 -4.54
C ARG A 122 -12.17 -14.20 -3.62
N TYR A 123 -11.91 -12.93 -3.92
CA TYR A 123 -12.27 -11.84 -3.01
C TYR A 123 -13.16 -10.78 -3.67
N VAL A 124 -14.29 -10.49 -3.01
CA VAL A 124 -15.15 -9.36 -3.35
C VAL A 124 -14.47 -8.10 -2.82
N GLY A 125 -14.07 -7.22 -3.74
CA GLY A 125 -13.66 -5.87 -3.41
C GLY A 125 -14.66 -4.87 -4.00
N VAL A 126 -14.65 -3.66 -3.46
CA VAL A 126 -15.39 -2.53 -4.03
C VAL A 126 -14.41 -1.42 -4.31
N ARG A 127 -14.39 -0.98 -5.57
CA ARG A 127 -13.69 0.23 -5.96
C ARG A 127 -14.62 1.41 -5.79
N ILE A 128 -14.22 2.35 -4.94
CA ILE A 128 -14.83 3.66 -4.80
C ILE A 128 -14.05 4.65 -5.63
N THR A 129 -14.76 5.47 -6.40
CA THR A 129 -14.19 6.60 -7.13
C THR A 129 -14.89 7.88 -6.70
N LEU A 130 -14.14 8.96 -6.59
CA LEU A 130 -14.65 10.29 -6.26
C LEU A 130 -13.74 11.38 -6.81
N THR A 131 -14.24 12.59 -6.93
CA THR A 131 -13.47 13.76 -7.37
C THR A 131 -13.15 14.65 -6.17
N ALA A 132 -11.87 14.97 -6.01
CA ALA A 132 -11.41 16.02 -5.11
C ALA A 132 -11.00 17.26 -5.91
N LEU A 133 -11.10 18.43 -5.27
CA LEU A 133 -10.66 19.70 -5.83
C LEU A 133 -9.64 20.35 -4.89
N LEU A 134 -8.59 20.88 -5.50
CA LEU A 134 -7.61 21.75 -4.85
C LEU A 134 -7.51 23.03 -5.68
N ASP A 135 -8.21 24.07 -5.24
CA ASP A 135 -8.43 25.29 -6.04
C ASP A 135 -9.08 24.92 -7.41
N SER A 136 -8.48 25.28 -8.55
CA SER A 136 -9.01 24.92 -9.87
C SER A 136 -8.64 23.51 -10.35
N ALA A 137 -7.78 22.79 -9.63
CA ALA A 137 -7.34 21.44 -10.02
C ALA A 137 -8.40 20.39 -9.64
N ARG A 138 -8.84 19.60 -10.62
CA ARG A 138 -9.71 18.41 -10.40
C ARG A 138 -8.85 17.16 -10.32
N LEU A 139 -9.01 16.42 -9.22
CA LEU A 139 -8.21 15.26 -8.85
C LEU A 139 -9.13 14.05 -8.72
N PRO A 140 -9.23 13.18 -9.73
CA PRO A 140 -9.96 11.92 -9.60
C PRO A 140 -9.19 11.00 -8.65
N LEU A 141 -9.89 10.48 -7.64
CA LEU A 141 -9.35 9.57 -6.63
C LEU A 141 -9.99 8.20 -6.77
N GLN A 142 -9.19 7.17 -6.54
CA GLN A 142 -9.60 5.77 -6.53
C GLN A 142 -9.25 5.15 -5.17
N ILE A 143 -10.22 4.49 -4.56
CA ILE A 143 -10.08 3.80 -3.29
C ILE A 143 -10.57 2.37 -3.47
N ASP A 144 -9.68 1.40 -3.34
CA ASP A 144 -10.00 -0.02 -3.45
C ASP A 144 -10.19 -0.60 -2.05
N VAL A 145 -11.41 -1.03 -1.75
CA VAL A 145 -11.77 -1.64 -0.47
C VAL A 145 -11.88 -3.14 -0.65
N GLY A 146 -10.89 -3.88 -0.13
CA GLY A 146 -10.95 -5.33 -0.05
C GLY A 146 -11.70 -5.80 1.19
N PHE A 147 -12.25 -7.00 1.14
CA PHE A 147 -12.90 -7.65 2.28
C PHE A 147 -12.38 -9.07 2.47
N GLY A 148 -12.53 -9.58 3.69
CA GLY A 148 -12.30 -10.98 3.98
C GLY A 148 -10.86 -11.35 4.30
N ASP A 149 -9.89 -10.43 4.26
CA ASP A 149 -8.56 -10.71 4.84
C ASP A 149 -8.68 -10.84 6.37
N ASP A 150 -7.95 -11.79 6.95
CA ASP A 150 -7.92 -12.02 8.39
C ASP A 150 -6.70 -11.33 9.00
N PHE A 151 -6.93 -10.20 9.66
CA PHE A 151 -5.92 -9.51 10.46
C PHE A 151 -5.80 -10.21 11.82
N ARG A 152 -5.27 -11.44 11.85
CA ARG A 152 -5.06 -12.20 13.09
C ARG A 152 -4.04 -11.56 14.05
N GLY A 153 -3.41 -10.45 13.66
CA GLY A 153 -2.62 -9.59 14.53
C GLY A 153 -3.37 -8.31 14.90
N VAL A 154 -3.10 -7.76 16.08
CA VAL A 154 -3.53 -6.39 16.44
C VAL A 154 -2.97 -5.45 15.37
N PRO A 155 -3.80 -4.75 14.59
CA PRO A 155 -3.29 -3.81 13.60
C PRO A 155 -2.62 -2.66 14.34
N ASP A 156 -1.53 -2.16 13.78
CA ASP A 156 -0.80 -1.07 14.42
C ASP A 156 -1.66 0.20 14.33
N GLU A 157 -1.80 0.87 15.46
CA GLU A 157 -2.21 2.27 15.49
C GLU A 157 -1.04 3.09 14.95
N VAL A 158 -1.23 3.69 13.78
CA VAL A 158 -0.20 4.43 13.06
C VAL A 158 -0.60 5.88 12.90
N THR A 159 0.39 6.75 13.04
CA THR A 159 0.29 8.15 12.63
C THR A 159 0.93 8.27 11.26
N MET A 160 0.13 8.63 10.25
CA MET A 160 0.64 8.83 8.90
C MET A 160 1.33 10.20 8.81
N PRO A 161 2.61 10.28 8.38
CA PRO A 161 3.29 11.56 8.18
C PRO A 161 2.55 12.42 7.16
N SER A 162 2.34 13.69 7.49
CA SER A 162 1.71 14.65 6.58
C SER A 162 2.73 15.22 5.58
N LEU A 163 2.36 15.30 4.31
CA LEU A 163 3.17 15.87 3.24
C LEU A 163 3.44 17.37 3.45
N LEU A 164 2.46 18.05 4.03
CA LEU A 164 2.53 19.44 4.46
C LEU A 164 2.24 19.51 5.96
N ASP A 165 2.69 20.57 6.63
CA ASP A 165 2.34 20.87 8.03
C ASP A 165 0.82 21.02 8.21
N MET A 166 0.16 19.89 8.44
CA MET A 166 -1.28 19.65 8.54
C MET A 166 -1.50 18.51 9.54
N PRO A 167 -2.66 18.43 10.22
CA PRO A 167 -2.97 17.35 11.15
C PRO A 167 -2.77 15.97 10.51
N ALA A 168 -2.02 15.11 11.21
CA ALA A 168 -1.68 13.78 10.73
C ALA A 168 -2.87 12.80 10.87
N PRO A 169 -3.17 11.97 9.87
CA PRO A 169 -4.14 10.88 10.01
C PRO A 169 -3.70 9.85 11.06
N GLN A 170 -4.61 9.47 11.95
CA GLN A 170 -4.41 8.38 12.93
C GLN A 170 -5.27 7.18 12.57
N LEU A 171 -4.66 6.11 12.09
CA LEU A 171 -5.32 4.99 11.44
C LEU A 171 -4.86 3.67 12.03
N ARG A 172 -5.68 2.62 11.84
CA ARG A 172 -5.22 1.25 11.96
C ARG A 172 -4.62 0.81 10.63
N ALA A 173 -3.49 0.12 10.65
CA ALA A 173 -2.78 -0.27 9.44
C ALA A 173 -2.24 -1.69 9.49
N TYR A 174 -2.01 -2.25 8.30
CA TYR A 174 -1.33 -3.54 8.17
C TYR A 174 0.14 -3.44 8.59
N ARG A 175 0.61 -4.49 9.26
CA ARG A 175 2.03 -4.69 9.55
C ARG A 175 2.80 -5.09 8.30
N ARG A 176 4.11 -4.87 8.30
CA ARG A 176 4.98 -5.19 7.15
C ARG A 176 4.90 -6.67 6.77
N GLU A 177 4.83 -7.54 7.77
CA GLU A 177 4.75 -8.99 7.61
C GLU A 177 3.46 -9.41 6.89
N THR A 178 2.34 -8.76 7.18
CA THR A 178 1.07 -9.00 6.49
C THR A 178 1.17 -8.57 5.02
N VAL A 179 1.79 -7.42 4.74
CA VAL A 179 2.01 -6.96 3.36
C VAL A 179 2.90 -7.94 2.59
N ILE A 180 3.96 -8.46 3.22
CA ILE A 180 4.84 -9.46 2.62
C ILE A 180 4.05 -10.73 2.33
N ALA A 181 3.28 -11.22 3.30
CA ALA A 181 2.49 -12.44 3.17
C ALA A 181 1.46 -12.37 2.03
N GLU A 182 0.75 -11.24 1.87
CA GLU A 182 -0.23 -11.06 0.79
C GLU A 182 0.41 -11.01 -0.60
N LYS A 183 1.56 -10.32 -0.73
CA LYS A 183 2.29 -10.23 -2.00
C LYS A 183 2.89 -11.57 -2.37
N PHE A 184 3.45 -12.27 -1.39
CA PHE A 184 3.99 -13.61 -1.59
C PHE A 184 2.89 -14.61 -1.98
N GLU A 185 1.73 -14.58 -1.34
CA GLU A 185 0.59 -15.42 -1.71
C GLU A 185 0.15 -15.15 -3.16
N ALA A 186 0.09 -13.88 -3.59
CA ALA A 186 -0.20 -13.55 -4.97
C ALA A 186 0.86 -14.11 -5.95
N MET A 187 2.14 -14.10 -5.59
CA MET A 187 3.21 -14.71 -6.40
C MET A 187 3.05 -16.23 -6.53
N VAL A 188 2.61 -16.91 -5.47
CA VAL A 188 2.32 -18.34 -5.51
C VAL A 188 1.10 -18.63 -6.37
N THR A 189 0.01 -17.89 -6.16
CA THR A 189 -1.26 -18.11 -6.85
C THR A 189 -1.18 -17.81 -8.35
N LEU A 190 -0.52 -16.72 -8.74
CA LEU A 190 -0.41 -16.32 -10.15
C LEU A 190 0.72 -17.05 -10.89
N GLY A 191 1.75 -17.49 -10.18
CA GLY A 191 2.88 -18.24 -10.75
C GLY A 191 3.51 -17.52 -11.95
N LEU A 192 3.62 -18.24 -13.08
CA LEU A 192 4.23 -17.71 -14.31
C LEU A 192 3.40 -16.61 -15.01
N GLN A 193 2.13 -16.44 -14.66
CA GLN A 193 1.26 -15.41 -15.25
C GLN A 193 1.28 -14.12 -14.45
N ASN A 194 2.10 -14.03 -13.40
CA ASN A 194 2.12 -12.89 -12.51
C ASN A 194 2.68 -11.63 -13.20
N SER A 195 1.81 -10.69 -13.53
CA SER A 195 2.18 -9.40 -14.13
C SER A 195 2.41 -8.28 -13.09
N ARG A 196 2.27 -8.57 -11.79
CA ARG A 196 2.36 -7.59 -10.70
C ARG A 196 3.82 -7.32 -10.30
N LEU A 197 4.65 -6.89 -11.25
CA LEU A 197 6.08 -6.64 -11.04
C LEU A 197 6.37 -5.61 -9.93
N LYS A 198 5.43 -4.71 -9.64
CA LYS A 198 5.50 -3.80 -8.49
C LYS A 198 5.58 -4.54 -7.15
N ASP A 199 4.97 -5.71 -7.02
CA ASP A 199 4.97 -6.49 -5.78
C ASP A 199 6.35 -7.12 -5.53
N TYR A 200 7.08 -7.49 -6.58
CA TYR A 200 8.47 -7.94 -6.49
C TYR A 200 9.39 -6.83 -5.98
N PHE A 201 9.23 -5.61 -6.51
CA PHE A 201 9.95 -4.46 -6.01
C PHE A 201 9.60 -4.15 -4.54
N ASP A 202 8.31 -4.16 -4.20
CA ASP A 202 7.84 -3.91 -2.84
C ASP A 202 8.47 -4.91 -1.83
N LEU A 203 8.55 -6.21 -2.18
CA LEU A 203 9.19 -7.23 -1.33
C LEU A 203 10.71 -7.04 -1.22
N TRP A 204 11.38 -6.84 -2.35
CA TRP A 204 12.83 -6.59 -2.39
C TRP A 204 13.20 -5.39 -1.52
N PHE A 205 12.45 -4.30 -1.67
CA PHE A 205 12.63 -3.08 -0.90
C PHE A 205 12.42 -3.30 0.61
N LEU A 206 11.36 -4.03 0.99
CA LEU A 206 11.08 -4.32 2.39
C LEU A 206 12.22 -5.12 3.03
N GLY A 207 12.67 -6.19 2.38
CA GLY A 207 13.79 -7.00 2.88
C GLY A 207 15.10 -6.22 2.96
N HIS A 208 15.37 -5.30 2.02
CA HIS A 208 16.61 -4.52 2.05
C HIS A 208 16.63 -3.45 3.15
N ARG A 209 15.46 -2.98 3.60
CA ARG A 209 15.39 -1.76 4.43
C ARG A 209 14.92 -1.97 5.85
N PHE A 210 14.27 -3.09 6.14
CA PHE A 210 13.71 -3.36 7.45
C PHE A 210 14.18 -4.70 8.00
N ALA A 211 14.18 -4.77 9.33
CA ALA A 211 14.41 -6.02 10.04
C ALA A 211 13.10 -6.80 10.20
N PHE A 212 13.20 -8.13 10.26
CA PHE A 212 12.06 -9.01 10.47
C PHE A 212 12.37 -10.10 11.49
N ASP A 213 11.38 -10.38 12.33
CA ASP A 213 11.35 -11.59 13.16
C ASP A 213 10.76 -12.74 12.33
N GLY A 214 11.49 -13.84 12.26
CA GLY A 214 11.13 -15.00 11.45
C GLY A 214 9.83 -15.67 11.92
N ALA A 215 9.56 -15.70 13.23
CA ALA A 215 8.36 -16.33 13.77
C ALA A 215 7.12 -15.49 13.43
N VAL A 216 7.22 -14.17 13.56
CA VAL A 216 6.14 -13.23 13.21
C VAL A 216 5.85 -13.27 11.70
N LEU A 217 6.90 -13.28 10.87
CA LEU A 217 6.73 -13.35 9.43
C LEU A 217 6.15 -14.70 8.97
N ALA A 218 6.64 -15.82 9.50
CA ALA A 218 6.11 -17.15 9.21
C ALA A 218 4.64 -17.28 9.62
N ALA A 219 4.27 -16.81 10.81
CA ALA A 219 2.89 -16.81 11.28
C ALA A 219 1.98 -15.98 10.35
N SER A 220 2.47 -14.84 9.86
CA SER A 220 1.73 -13.99 8.92
C SER A 220 1.54 -14.66 7.56
N VAL A 221 2.57 -15.34 7.04
CA VAL A 221 2.48 -16.15 5.81
C VAL A 221 1.46 -17.28 5.96
N VAL A 222 1.56 -18.09 7.01
CA VAL A 222 0.63 -19.19 7.29
C VAL A 222 -0.80 -18.69 7.41
N GLY A 223 -1.01 -17.60 8.16
CA GLY A 223 -2.32 -16.99 8.38
C GLY A 223 -2.97 -16.55 7.07
N THR A 224 -2.23 -15.83 6.23
CA THR A 224 -2.70 -15.34 4.92
C THR A 224 -3.02 -16.50 3.98
N PHE A 225 -2.14 -17.50 3.85
CA PHE A 225 -2.36 -18.64 2.96
C PHE A 225 -3.58 -19.47 3.36
N ALA A 226 -3.71 -19.78 4.66
CA ALA A 226 -4.88 -20.50 5.19
C ALA A 226 -6.19 -19.75 4.90
N ARG A 227 -6.19 -18.42 5.07
CA ARG A 227 -7.38 -17.60 4.83
C ARG A 227 -7.75 -17.54 3.35
N ARG A 228 -6.75 -17.38 2.49
CA ARG A 228 -6.90 -17.38 1.02
C ARG A 228 -7.14 -18.75 0.41
N GLN A 229 -7.16 -19.80 1.25
CA GLN A 229 -7.32 -21.19 0.82
C GLN A 229 -6.27 -21.56 -0.23
N THR A 230 -5.08 -21.00 -0.10
CA THR A 230 -3.92 -21.25 -0.96
C THR A 230 -3.00 -22.19 -0.21
N ARG A 231 -2.63 -23.31 -0.84
CA ARG A 231 -1.68 -24.26 -0.24
C ARG A 231 -0.29 -23.62 -0.18
N LEU A 232 0.40 -23.77 0.94
CA LEU A 232 1.81 -23.39 1.03
C LEU A 232 2.62 -24.19 -0.01
N PRO A 233 3.50 -23.54 -0.78
CA PRO A 233 4.26 -24.19 -1.83
C PRO A 233 5.30 -25.16 -1.23
N GLU A 234 5.45 -26.31 -1.85
CA GLU A 234 6.56 -27.23 -1.58
C GLU A 234 7.74 -26.84 -2.48
N GLY A 235 8.69 -26.10 -1.93
CA GLY A 235 9.83 -25.57 -2.68
C GLY A 235 9.60 -24.20 -3.30
N ILE A 236 10.43 -23.84 -4.30
CA ILE A 236 10.41 -22.52 -4.93
C ILE A 236 9.14 -22.36 -5.79
N PRO A 237 8.29 -21.35 -5.53
CA PRO A 237 7.10 -21.09 -6.35
C PRO A 237 7.45 -20.78 -7.79
N ARG A 238 6.58 -21.13 -8.73
CA ARG A 238 6.82 -20.89 -10.17
C ARG A 238 7.09 -19.41 -10.52
N GLY A 239 6.43 -18.48 -9.84
CA GLY A 239 6.69 -17.03 -10.01
C GLY A 239 8.06 -16.56 -9.47
N LEU A 240 8.81 -17.42 -8.79
CA LEU A 240 10.12 -17.12 -8.22
C LEU A 240 11.23 -18.00 -8.82
N THR A 241 11.04 -18.46 -10.05
CA THR A 241 12.01 -19.29 -10.78
C THR A 241 12.82 -18.46 -11.77
N SER A 242 13.97 -19.00 -12.21
CA SER A 242 14.75 -18.42 -13.31
C SER A 242 13.93 -18.31 -14.60
N GLN A 243 13.03 -19.27 -14.85
CA GLN A 243 12.09 -19.21 -15.99
C GLN A 243 11.23 -17.93 -15.93
N TYR A 244 10.76 -17.54 -14.74
CA TYR A 244 9.97 -16.32 -14.59
C TYR A 244 10.83 -15.07 -14.84
N SER A 245 12.01 -14.99 -14.23
CA SER A 245 12.85 -13.78 -14.27
C SER A 245 13.56 -13.54 -15.60
N SER A 246 13.72 -14.58 -16.42
CA SER A 246 14.31 -14.51 -17.78
C SER A 246 13.27 -14.37 -18.90
N ASP A 247 11.98 -14.46 -18.58
CA ASP A 247 10.92 -14.31 -19.57
C ASP A 247 10.94 -12.89 -20.20
N PRO A 248 10.97 -12.79 -21.56
CA PRO A 248 11.02 -11.49 -22.24
C PRO A 248 9.86 -10.54 -21.92
N ALA A 249 8.66 -11.05 -21.67
CA ALA A 249 7.50 -10.22 -21.35
C ALA A 249 7.63 -9.64 -19.94
N HIS A 250 8.08 -10.44 -18.95
CA HIS A 250 8.34 -9.94 -17.60
C HIS A 250 9.51 -8.94 -17.55
N LEU A 251 10.58 -9.17 -18.32
CA LEU A 251 11.68 -8.21 -18.43
C LEU A 251 11.21 -6.87 -19.02
N THR A 252 10.39 -6.92 -20.06
CA THR A 252 9.78 -5.73 -20.66
C THR A 252 8.88 -4.99 -19.66
N ALA A 253 8.04 -5.73 -18.92
CA ALA A 253 7.19 -5.18 -17.88
C ALA A 253 7.99 -4.56 -16.72
N TRP A 254 9.07 -5.20 -16.29
CA TRP A 254 9.98 -4.71 -15.24
C TRP A 254 10.62 -3.38 -15.64
N ASN A 255 11.15 -3.29 -16.86
CA ASN A 255 11.76 -2.06 -17.37
C ASN A 255 10.72 -0.93 -17.52
N SER A 256 9.52 -1.26 -18.00
CA SER A 256 8.41 -0.29 -18.11
C SER A 256 7.95 0.21 -16.74
N PHE A 257 7.83 -0.69 -15.76
CA PHE A 257 7.54 -0.36 -14.37
C PHE A 257 8.60 0.59 -13.82
N TRP A 258 9.88 0.23 -13.90
CA TRP A 258 10.97 1.02 -13.32
C TRP A 258 10.99 2.45 -13.86
N ARG A 259 10.90 2.62 -15.19
CA ARG A 259 10.85 3.94 -15.83
C ARG A 259 9.70 4.81 -15.30
N LYS A 260 8.56 4.21 -14.99
CA LYS A 260 7.38 4.93 -14.48
C LYS A 260 7.47 5.28 -12.99
N THR A 261 8.34 4.63 -12.23
CA THR A 261 8.49 4.90 -10.79
C THR A 261 9.13 6.26 -10.52
N GLY A 262 10.02 6.73 -11.40
CA GLY A 262 10.81 7.95 -11.20
C GLY A 262 11.91 7.82 -10.13
N ILE A 263 12.21 6.59 -9.69
CA ILE A 263 13.29 6.25 -8.75
C ILE A 263 14.64 6.55 -9.43
N LYS A 264 15.55 7.22 -8.70
CA LYS A 264 16.85 7.66 -9.24
C LYS A 264 17.97 6.67 -8.96
N GLU A 265 17.74 5.77 -8.01
CA GLU A 265 18.62 4.68 -7.64
C GLU A 265 18.84 3.72 -8.81
N GLU A 266 19.92 2.94 -8.72
CA GLU A 266 20.23 1.92 -9.71
C GLU A 266 19.13 0.85 -9.76
N LYS A 267 18.69 0.52 -10.98
CA LYS A 267 17.66 -0.51 -11.22
C LYS A 267 18.24 -1.90 -10.99
N PRO A 268 17.77 -2.68 -9.99
CA PRO A 268 18.19 -4.06 -9.89
C PRO A 268 17.65 -4.88 -11.07
N SER A 269 18.37 -5.93 -11.45
CA SER A 269 17.86 -6.89 -12.44
C SER A 269 16.66 -7.65 -11.85
N LEU A 270 15.72 -8.06 -12.71
CA LEU A 270 14.57 -8.86 -12.25
C LEU A 270 15.04 -10.18 -11.63
N GLU A 271 16.11 -10.76 -12.17
CA GLU A 271 16.76 -11.96 -11.64
C GLU A 271 17.29 -11.74 -10.22
N ALA A 272 18.04 -10.66 -9.96
CA ALA A 272 18.54 -10.36 -8.63
C ALA A 272 17.40 -10.13 -7.62
N VAL A 273 16.31 -9.49 -8.06
CA VAL A 273 15.10 -9.30 -7.24
C VAL A 273 14.45 -10.64 -6.90
N VAL A 274 14.28 -11.53 -7.88
CA VAL A 274 13.70 -12.86 -7.65
C VAL A 274 14.58 -13.70 -6.74
N GLN A 275 15.90 -13.73 -6.98
CA GLN A 275 16.85 -14.46 -6.14
C GLN A 275 16.79 -13.98 -4.69
N PHE A 276 16.81 -12.66 -4.49
CA PHE A 276 16.68 -12.08 -3.16
C PHE A 276 15.38 -12.50 -2.45
N ILE A 277 14.25 -12.49 -3.16
CA ILE A 277 12.96 -12.90 -2.57
C ILE A 277 13.00 -14.39 -2.18
N VAL A 278 13.66 -15.24 -2.97
CA VAL A 278 13.85 -16.66 -2.63
C VAL A 278 14.70 -16.81 -1.38
N GLU A 279 15.80 -16.07 -1.25
CA GLU A 279 16.66 -16.09 -0.05
C GLU A 279 15.92 -15.55 1.19
N PHE A 280 15.12 -14.50 1.00
CA PHE A 280 14.37 -13.85 2.07
C PHE A 280 13.19 -14.70 2.56
N LEU A 281 12.41 -15.31 1.67
CA LEU A 281 11.18 -16.05 2.04
C LEU A 281 11.35 -17.57 2.06
N GLY A 282 12.39 -18.12 1.44
CA GLY A 282 12.66 -19.55 1.40
C GLY A 282 12.67 -20.21 2.79
N PRO A 283 13.50 -19.74 3.73
CA PRO A 283 13.54 -20.28 5.10
C PRO A 283 12.20 -20.15 5.84
N VAL A 284 11.47 -19.05 5.61
CA VAL A 284 10.15 -18.79 6.21
C VAL A 284 9.13 -19.85 5.76
N ILE A 285 9.13 -20.19 4.46
CA ILE A 285 8.20 -21.19 3.89
C ILE A 285 8.54 -22.59 4.39
N GLN A 286 9.82 -22.97 4.41
CA GLN A 286 10.26 -24.27 4.90
C GLN A 286 9.84 -24.49 6.36
N ALA A 287 10.02 -23.45 7.18
CA ALA A 287 9.63 -23.49 8.58
C ALA A 287 8.11 -23.35 8.79
N ALA A 288 7.36 -22.77 7.86
CA ALA A 288 5.90 -22.75 7.89
C ALA A 288 5.26 -24.10 7.54
N GLY A 289 5.90 -24.88 6.66
CA GLY A 289 5.47 -26.23 6.28
C GLY A 289 5.83 -27.31 7.29
N SER A 290 6.91 -27.09 8.05
CA SER A 290 7.32 -27.94 9.18
C SER A 290 6.63 -27.39 10.44
N SER A 291 6.11 -28.19 11.38
CA SER A 291 5.47 -27.66 12.61
C SER A 291 6.44 -26.95 13.59
N GLY A 292 7.58 -26.46 13.10
CA GLY A 292 8.66 -25.83 13.84
C GLY A 292 8.49 -24.31 13.98
N LYS A 293 9.14 -23.74 14.99
CA LYS A 293 9.21 -22.28 15.19
C LYS A 293 10.43 -21.76 14.43
N PHE A 294 10.23 -20.97 13.37
CA PHE A 294 11.32 -20.23 12.74
C PHE A 294 11.77 -19.10 13.67
N ARG A 295 12.94 -19.22 14.30
CA ARG A 295 13.44 -18.21 15.25
C ARG A 295 14.49 -17.28 14.64
N GLY A 296 14.70 -17.33 13.33
CA GLY A 296 15.68 -16.47 12.67
C GLY A 296 15.32 -14.99 12.79
N THR A 297 16.33 -14.13 12.79
CA THR A 297 16.18 -12.68 12.64
C THR A 297 16.80 -12.22 11.33
N TRP A 298 16.10 -11.36 10.61
CA TRP A 298 16.57 -10.73 9.38
C TRP A 298 16.97 -9.30 9.70
N ALA A 299 18.23 -8.94 9.47
CA ALA A 299 18.66 -7.54 9.45
C ALA A 299 18.36 -6.91 8.07
N PRO A 300 18.26 -5.58 7.93
CA PRO A 300 18.09 -4.95 6.61
C PRO A 300 19.15 -5.43 5.60
N GLY A 301 18.70 -6.05 4.50
CA GLY A 301 19.56 -6.65 3.48
C GLY A 301 19.92 -8.13 3.71
N GLY A 302 19.61 -8.68 4.88
CA GLY A 302 19.87 -10.07 5.24
C GLY A 302 21.34 -10.38 5.54
N PRO A 303 21.71 -11.68 5.54
CA PRO A 303 20.81 -12.84 5.50
C PRO A 303 20.09 -13.07 6.84
N TRP A 304 19.25 -14.11 6.90
CA TRP A 304 18.71 -14.61 8.18
C TRP A 304 19.85 -15.09 9.09
N GLN A 305 19.79 -14.72 10.37
CA GLN A 305 20.66 -15.23 11.41
C GLN A 305 19.83 -16.07 12.37
N ASP A 306 20.34 -17.23 12.78
CA ASP A 306 19.64 -18.10 13.72
C ASP A 306 19.40 -17.38 15.06
N GLY A 307 18.16 -17.41 15.53
CA GLY A 307 17.85 -16.99 16.89
C GLY A 307 18.32 -18.07 17.86
N GLY A 308 19.29 -17.72 18.71
CA GLY A 308 19.77 -18.58 19.80
C GLY A 308 18.67 -19.09 20.73
#